data_AF-A0A8X6GSD9-F1
#
_entry.id   AF-A0A8X6GSD9-F1
#
_cell.length_a   1.000
_cell.length_b   1.000
_cell.length_c   1.000
_cell.angle_alpha   90.00
_cell.angle_beta   90.00
_cell.angle_gamma   90.00
#
_symmetry.space_group_name_H-M   'P 1'
#
loop_
_entity.id
_entity.type
_entity.pdbx_description
1 polymer ?
#
loop_
_entity_poly.entity_id
_entity_poly.type
_entity_poly.pdbx_seq_one_letter_code
_entity_poly.pdbx_strand_id
1 'polypeptide(L)'
;MEVYDQQNICLGISRINDSRVLQKLATLNVFISDSSANNKLCLLEKHSDEIHILLGSDIVGKLFTGEVKQLSEGLTAVNTHLGWTVMGELSNESQ
;
A
#
# COMPACT_ATOMS: atom_id res chain seq x y z
N MET A 1 -15.07 17.11 -7.17
CA MET A 1 -14.42 15.84 -7.55
C MET A 1 -13.44 16.19 -8.64
N GLU A 2 -12.16 16.29 -8.29
CA GLU A 2 -11.10 16.46 -9.28
C GLU A 2 -10.85 15.09 -9.92
N VAL A 3 -10.99 15.00 -11.24
CA VAL A 3 -10.69 13.80 -12.00
C VAL A 3 -9.27 13.99 -12.51
N TYR A 4 -8.33 13.23 -11.95
CA TYR A 4 -6.94 13.25 -12.38
C TYR A 4 -6.79 12.56 -13.74
N ASP A 5 -5.90 13.08 -14.59
CA ASP A 5 -5.53 12.42 -15.83
C ASP A 5 -4.58 11.23 -15.57
N GLN A 6 -4.36 10.42 -16.60
CA GLN A 6 -3.48 9.25 -16.50
C GLN A 6 -2.03 9.62 -16.11
N GLN A 7 -1.55 10.82 -16.49
CA GLN A 7 -0.19 11.26 -16.17
C GLN A 7 -0.01 11.52 -14.67
N ASN A 8 -1.07 11.97 -13.99
CA ASN A 8 -1.09 12.16 -12.54
C ASN A 8 -1.33 10.85 -11.78
N ILE A 9 -2.13 9.93 -12.32
CA ILE A 9 -2.46 8.65 -11.66
C ILE A 9 -1.30 7.64 -11.76
N CYS A 10 -0.56 7.64 -12.87
CA CYS A 10 0.58 6.74 -13.09
C CYS A 10 1.88 7.25 -12.45
N LEU A 11 1.81 8.24 -11.55
CA LEU A 11 2.95 8.62 -10.72
C LEU A 11 3.32 7.47 -9.77
N GLY A 12 4.60 7.34 -9.46
CA GLY A 12 5.06 6.24 -8.64
C GLY A 12 4.53 6.30 -7.20
N ILE A 13 4.21 5.15 -6.62
CA ILE A 13 3.76 5.06 -5.22
C ILE A 13 4.98 4.88 -4.33
N SER A 14 5.10 5.74 -3.31
CA SER A 14 6.17 5.61 -2.32
C SER A 14 5.98 4.35 -1.47
N ARG A 15 7.04 3.55 -1.37
CA ARG A 15 7.06 2.35 -0.54
C ARG A 15 6.97 2.69 0.95
N ILE A 16 6.37 1.79 1.73
CA ILE A 16 6.30 1.97 3.19
C ILE A 16 7.72 1.89 3.77
N ASN A 17 8.13 2.98 4.41
CA ASN A 17 9.44 3.11 5.06
C ASN A 17 9.34 3.45 6.56
N ASP A 18 8.15 3.76 7.08
CA ASP A 18 7.94 4.07 8.49
C ASP A 18 8.10 2.81 9.35
N SER A 19 9.09 2.82 10.24
CA SER A 19 9.41 1.68 11.09
C SER A 19 8.30 1.36 12.11
N ARG A 20 7.52 2.35 12.55
CA ARG A 20 6.39 2.16 13.47
C ARG A 20 5.27 1.42 12.77
N VAL A 21 4.98 1.78 11.53
CA VAL A 21 3.99 1.07 10.68
C VAL A 21 4.44 -0.37 10.44
N LEU A 22 5.71 -0.59 10.07
CA LEU A 22 6.26 -1.93 9.84
C LEU A 22 6.21 -2.81 11.11
N GLN A 23 6.55 -2.26 12.27
CA GLN A 23 6.44 -2.97 13.54
C GLN A 23 4.97 -3.31 13.86
N LYS A 24 4.05 -2.37 13.66
CA LYS A 24 2.62 -2.60 13.91
C LYS A 24 2.07 -3.71 13.01
N LEU A 25 2.41 -3.70 11.72
CA LEU A 25 2.06 -4.76 10.78
C LEU A 25 2.59 -6.12 11.25
N ALA A 26 3.85 -6.19 11.68
CA ALA A 26 4.43 -7.41 12.23
C ALA A 26 3.68 -7.92 13.47
N THR A 27 3.30 -7.04 14.42
CA THR A 27 2.52 -7.45 15.61
C THR A 27 1.12 -7.97 15.25
N LEU A 28 0.59 -7.54 14.11
CA LEU A 28 -0.70 -7.96 13.59
C LEU A 28 -0.60 -9.21 12.70
N ASN A 29 0.60 -9.81 12.56
CA ASN A 29 0.91 -10.88 11.61
C ASN A 29 0.53 -10.51 10.16
N VAL A 30 0.73 -9.25 9.79
CA VAL A 30 0.56 -8.73 8.43
C VAL A 30 1.94 -8.54 7.81
N PHE A 31 2.18 -9.18 6.68
CA PHE A 31 3.42 -9.08 5.92
C PHE A 31 3.15 -8.42 4.58
N ILE A 32 3.92 -7.38 4.27
CA ILE A 32 3.85 -6.65 3.01
C ILE A 32 5.11 -6.91 2.18
N SER A 33 4.95 -7.09 0.89
CA SER A 33 6.08 -7.22 -0.05
C SER A 33 6.71 -5.87 -0.35
N ASP A 34 5.88 -4.83 -0.45
CA ASP A 34 6.28 -3.49 -0.88
C ASP A 34 6.71 -2.59 0.29
N SER A 35 7.91 -2.86 0.82
CA SER A 35 8.54 -2.08 1.88
C SER A 35 10.00 -1.74 1.54
N SER A 36 10.50 -0.61 2.06
CA SER A 36 11.90 -0.20 1.85
C SER A 36 12.93 -1.17 2.44
N ALA A 37 12.51 -2.07 3.33
CA ALA A 37 13.34 -3.14 3.86
C ALA A 37 13.63 -4.24 2.82
N ASN A 38 12.80 -4.36 1.78
CA ASN A 38 12.87 -5.41 0.75
C ASN A 38 13.58 -4.97 -0.55
N ASN A 39 14.42 -3.93 -0.50
CA ASN A 39 15.11 -3.32 -1.66
C ASN A 39 15.96 -4.27 -2.54
N LYS A 40 16.07 -5.56 -2.20
CA LYS A 40 16.87 -6.55 -2.93
C LYS A 40 16.06 -7.61 -3.71
N LEU A 41 14.73 -7.63 -3.64
CA LEU A 41 13.98 -8.75 -4.23
C LEU A 41 13.54 -8.56 -5.68
N CYS A 42 13.29 -7.33 -6.12
CA CYS A 42 12.93 -7.08 -7.52
C CYS A 42 14.18 -6.84 -8.38
N LEU A 43 14.89 -7.92 -8.73
CA LEU A 43 16.06 -7.91 -9.61
C LEU A 43 15.78 -7.39 -11.04
N LEU A 44 14.51 -7.09 -11.35
CA LEU A 44 14.03 -6.70 -12.68
C LEU A 44 13.41 -5.30 -12.72
N GLU A 45 13.20 -4.63 -11.58
CA GLU A 45 12.57 -3.30 -11.56
C GLU A 45 13.61 -2.20 -11.74
N LYS A 46 13.57 -1.51 -12.89
CA LYS A 46 14.35 -0.28 -13.13
C LYS A 46 13.86 0.89 -12.28
N HIS A 47 12.56 0.92 -11.96
CA HIS A 47 11.88 1.92 -11.14
C HIS A 47 10.97 1.21 -10.16
N SER A 48 11.39 1.16 -8.90
CA SER A 48 10.71 0.39 -7.84
C SER A 48 9.39 0.99 -7.36
N ASP A 49 9.02 2.14 -7.91
CA ASP A 49 7.82 2.91 -7.63
C ASP A 49 6.84 2.88 -8.82
N GLU A 50 7.19 2.25 -9.94
CA GLU A 50 6.35 2.21 -11.14
C GLU A 50 5.06 1.40 -10.92
N ILE A 51 3.92 1.99 -11.27
CA ILE A 51 2.63 1.29 -11.27
C ILE A 51 2.45 0.52 -12.58
N HIS A 52 2.49 -0.81 -12.53
CA HIS A 52 2.25 -1.66 -13.70
C HIS A 52 0.78 -1.98 -13.96
N ILE A 53 -0.07 -1.92 -12.92
CA ILE A 53 -1.49 -2.31 -12.99
C ILE A 53 -2.33 -1.28 -12.25
N LEU A 54 -3.38 -0.79 -12.92
CA LEU A 54 -4.43 0.03 -12.33
C LEU A 54 -5.73 -0.78 -12.27
N LEU A 55 -6.38 -0.78 -11.11
CA LEU A 55 -7.66 -1.47 -10.89
C LEU A 55 -8.76 -0.45 -10.65
N GLY A 56 -9.88 -0.60 -11.36
CA GLY A 56 -11.08 0.19 -11.13
C GLY A 56 -11.76 -0.15 -9.80
N SER A 57 -12.49 0.79 -9.22
CA SER A 57 -13.22 0.59 -7.95
C SER A 57 -14.30 -0.49 -8.06
N ASP A 58 -14.85 -0.70 -9.26
CA ASP A 58 -15.78 -1.77 -9.62
C ASP A 58 -15.16 -3.18 -9.54
N ILE A 59 -13.83 -3.27 -9.63
CA ILE A 59 -13.06 -4.50 -9.49
C ILE A 59 -12.47 -4.65 -8.09
N VAL A 60 -11.95 -3.58 -7.49
CA VAL A 60 -11.31 -3.61 -6.16
C VAL A 60 -12.24 -4.20 -5.09
N GLY A 61 -13.53 -3.87 -5.11
CA GLY A 61 -14.49 -4.43 -4.16
C GLY A 61 -14.61 -5.95 -4.21
N LYS A 62 -14.33 -6.57 -5.37
CA LYS A 62 -14.32 -8.04 -5.54
C LYS A 62 -13.05 -8.69 -5.00
N LEU A 63 -12.00 -7.92 -4.74
CA LEU A 63 -10.75 -8.43 -4.19
C LEU A 63 -10.79 -8.54 -2.67
N PHE A 64 -11.64 -7.77 -2.00
CA PHE A 64 -11.71 -7.78 -0.53
C PHE A 64 -12.27 -9.10 0.00
N THR A 65 -11.58 -9.67 0.99
CA THR A 65 -12.03 -10.89 1.67
C THR A 65 -12.83 -10.59 2.94
N GLY A 66 -12.88 -9.32 3.36
CA GLY A 66 -13.62 -8.84 4.53
C GLY A 66 -12.79 -8.77 5.82
N GLU A 67 -11.57 -9.30 5.85
CA GLU A 67 -10.68 -9.14 7.00
C GLU A 67 -9.97 -7.79 6.94
N VAL A 68 -10.11 -7.01 8.01
CA VAL A 68 -9.60 -5.64 8.14
C VAL A 68 -8.87 -5.49 9.46
N LYS A 69 -7.69 -4.89 9.42
CA LYS A 69 -6.89 -4.55 10.61
C LYS A 69 -6.56 -3.07 10.58
N GLN A 70 -7.10 -2.34 11.56
CA GLN A 70 -6.79 -0.93 11.71
C GLN A 70 -5.36 -0.75 12.22
N LEU A 71 -4.63 0.13 11.53
CA LEU A 71 -3.34 0.62 11.99
C LEU A 71 -3.59 1.96 12.74
N SER A 72 -2.57 2.45 13.43
CA SER A 72 -2.58 3.83 13.93
C SER A 72 -2.31 4.80 12.77
N GLU A 73 -2.67 6.08 12.94
CA GLU A 73 -2.30 7.15 11.99
C GLU A 73 -3.02 7.15 10.63
N GLY A 74 -4.30 6.71 10.59
CA GLY A 74 -5.14 6.83 9.39
C GLY A 74 -4.97 5.72 8.35
N LEU A 75 -4.08 4.76 8.61
CA LEU A 75 -3.84 3.59 7.76
C LEU A 75 -4.70 2.39 8.15
N THR A 76 -5.03 1.56 7.16
CA THR A 76 -5.75 0.31 7.33
C THR A 76 -5.11 -0.78 6.48
N ALA A 77 -4.88 -1.96 7.06
CA ALA A 77 -4.52 -3.16 6.31
C ALA A 77 -5.78 -3.98 6.01
N VAL A 78 -6.01 -4.30 4.74
CA VAL A 78 -7.14 -5.11 4.29
C VAL A 78 -6.62 -6.35 3.58
N ASN A 79 -7.20 -7.49 3.95
CA ASN A 79 -6.90 -8.75 3.32
C ASN A 79 -7.66 -8.82 1.99
N THR A 80 -6.94 -9.16 0.93
CA THR A 80 -7.47 -9.28 -0.42
C THR A 80 -7.10 -10.63 -1.03
N HIS A 81 -7.71 -10.99 -2.15
CA HIS A 81 -7.30 -12.15 -2.94
C HIS A 81 -5.84 -12.07 -3.46
N LEU A 82 -5.18 -10.90 -3.38
CA LEU A 82 -3.77 -10.70 -3.73
C LEU A 82 -2.85 -10.62 -2.49
N GLY A 83 -3.37 -10.91 -1.30
CA GLY A 83 -2.67 -10.74 -0.02
C GLY A 83 -3.06 -9.45 0.69
N TRP A 84 -2.21 -9.04 1.64
CA TRP A 84 -2.46 -7.84 2.45
C TRP A 84 -2.15 -6.56 1.68
N THR A 85 -3.13 -5.65 1.63
CA THR A 85 -2.99 -4.31 1.06
C THR A 85 -3.12 -3.29 2.17
N VAL A 86 -2.14 -2.39 2.29
CA VAL A 86 -2.21 -1.23 3.19
C VAL A 86 -2.73 -0.05 2.39
N MET A 87 -3.73 0.65 2.93
CA MET A 87 -4.33 1.83 2.32
C MET A 87 -4.64 2.89 3.36
N GLY A 88 -4.93 4.11 2.89
CA GLY A 88 -5.16 5.28 3.73
C GLY A 88 -4.05 6.31 3.59
N GLU A 89 -4.12 7.34 4.41
CA GLU A 89 -3.12 8.40 4.47
C GLU A 89 -2.38 8.28 5.80
N LEU A 90 -1.05 8.33 5.77
CA LEU A 90 -0.26 8.51 6.98
C LEU A 90 -0.51 9.94 7.47
N SER A 91 -1.25 10.09 8.55
CA SER A 91 -1.41 11.39 9.20
C SER A 91 -0.05 11.81 9.76
N ASN A 92 0.61 12.75 9.09
CA ASN A 92 1.74 13.47 9.67
C ASN A 92 1.19 14.38 10.77
N GLU A 93 0.97 13.86 11.97
CA GLU A 93 0.85 14.74 13.13
C GLU A 93 2.15 15.54 13.19
N SER A 94 2.03 16.83 12.91
CA SER A 94 3.13 17.78 12.95
C SER A 94 3.70 17.78 14.37
N GLN A 95 5.01 17.60 14.47
CA GLN A 95 5.80 18.10 15.61
C GLN A 95 5.56 19.60 15.78
#